data_AF-A0A7W0ZJG1-F1
#
_entry.id   AF-A0A7W0ZJG1-F1
#
_cell.length_a   1.000
_cell.length_b   1.000
_cell.length_c   1.000
_cell.angle_alpha   90.00
_cell.angle_beta   90.00
_cell.angle_gamma   90.00
#
_symmetry.space_group_name_H-M   'P 1'
#
loop_
_entity.id
_entity.type
_entity.pdbx_description
1 polymer ?
#
loop_
_entity_poly.entity_id
_entity_poly.type
_entity_poly.pdbx_seq_one_letter_code
_entity_poly.pdbx_strand_id
1 'polypeptide(L)'
;MAGLGVTELVVILVILLLLFGSTRLPQLAKGMGKSIREFKKGVAEGEEDKELNEAPRRESLRAAEAQSLREDELASDKFTINRPR
;
A
#
# COMPACT_ATOMS: atom_id res chain seq x y z
N MET A 1 -14.90 32.90 13.82
CA MET A 1 -14.79 31.44 13.98
C MET A 1 -13.49 31.16 14.72
N ALA A 2 -13.58 30.59 15.93
CA ALA A 2 -12.44 30.41 16.83
C ALA A 2 -11.55 29.25 16.37
N GLY A 3 -10.55 29.57 15.54
CA GLY A 3 -9.45 28.66 15.29
C GLY A 3 -8.53 28.66 16.50
N LEU A 4 -8.22 27.48 17.05
CA LEU A 4 -7.19 27.36 18.07
C LEU A 4 -5.88 27.86 17.46
N GLY A 5 -5.39 28.99 17.96
CA GLY A 5 -4.12 29.56 17.55
C GLY A 5 -2.96 28.77 18.15
N VAL A 6 -1.76 29.05 17.63
CA VAL A 6 -0.52 28.49 18.17
C VAL A 6 -0.39 28.85 19.66
N THR A 7 -0.83 30.06 20.05
CA THR A 7 -0.82 30.52 21.44
C THR A 7 -1.68 29.64 22.35
N GLU A 8 -2.92 29.35 21.98
CA GLU A 8 -3.82 28.49 22.75
C GLU A 8 -3.26 27.06 22.90
N LEU A 9 -2.68 26.50 21.83
CA LEU A 9 -2.03 25.20 21.88
C LEU A 9 -0.84 25.17 22.85
N VAL A 10 -0.02 26.23 22.87
CA VAL A 10 1.10 26.35 23.82
C VAL A 10 0.60 26.44 25.25
N VAL A 11 -0.46 27.21 25.53
CA VAL A 11 -1.05 27.30 26.88
C VAL A 11 -1.57 25.95 27.36
N ILE A 12 -2.30 25.21 26.50
CA ILE A 12 -2.79 23.86 26.83
C ILE A 12 -1.62 22.91 27.07
N LEU A 13 -0.58 22.97 26.23
CA LEU A 13 0.62 22.15 26.39
C LEU A 13 1.32 22.43 27.72
N VAL A 14 1.44 23.69 28.12
CA VAL A 14 2.02 24.07 29.42
C VAL A 14 1.19 23.51 30.57
N ILE A 15 -0.15 23.60 30.51
CA ILE A 15 -1.03 23.02 31.54
C ILE A 15 -0.83 21.50 31.63
N LEU A 16 -0.78 20.80 30.49
CA LEU A 16 -0.53 19.36 30.46
C LEU A 16 0.87 19.01 31.00
N LEU A 17 1.89 19.83 30.72
CA LEU A 17 3.23 19.67 31.27
C LEU A 17 3.26 19.91 32.79
N LEU A 18 2.43 20.79 33.34
CA LEU A 18 2.30 20.97 34.79
C LEU A 18 1.60 19.79 35.46
N LEU A 19 0.56 19.24 34.84
CA LEU A 19 -0.19 18.09 35.37
C LEU A 19 0.59 16.78 35.30
N PHE A 20 1.16 16.48 34.14
CA PHE A 20 1.86 15.21 33.87
C PHE A 20 3.38 15.31 34.10
N GLY A 21 3.95 16.52 34.08
CA GLY A 21 5.39 16.74 34.16
C GLY A 21 6.08 16.71 32.79
N SER A 22 7.23 17.38 32.69
CA SER A 22 8.07 17.40 31.48
C SER A 22 8.64 16.03 31.09
N THR A 23 8.64 15.07 32.01
CA THR A 23 9.23 13.75 31.80
C THR A 23 8.21 12.73 31.28
N ARG A 24 6.94 12.80 31.70
CA ARG A 24 5.94 11.74 31.40
C ARG A 24 5.41 11.83 29.97
N LEU A 25 5.10 13.03 29.49
CA LEU A 25 4.62 13.26 28.13
C LEU A 25 5.60 12.74 27.06
N PRO A 26 6.90 13.10 27.10
CA PRO A 26 7.88 12.56 26.16
C PRO A 26 8.16 11.07 26.35
N GLN A 27 8.10 10.53 27.57
CA GLN A 27 8.25 9.10 27.81
C GLN A 27 7.12 8.29 27.14
N LEU A 28 5.87 8.73 27.30
CA LEU A 28 4.70 8.13 26.65
C LEU A 28 4.79 8.24 25.13
N ALA A 29 5.12 9.43 24.62
CA ALA A 29 5.29 9.65 23.18
C ALA A 29 6.39 8.76 22.57
N LYS A 30 7.53 8.59 23.27
CA LYS A 30 8.62 7.69 22.84
C LYS A 30 8.17 6.24 22.79
N GLY A 31 7.40 5.76 23.77
CA GLY A 31 6.86 4.41 23.78
C GLY A 31 5.86 4.18 22.64
N MET A 32 4.86 5.07 22.54
CA MET A 32 3.82 4.99 21.53
C MET A 32 4.37 5.14 20.11
N GLY A 33 5.32 6.05 19.90
CA GLY A 33 5.95 6.28 18.60
C GLY A 33 6.76 5.08 18.11
N LYS A 34 7.43 4.35 19.02
CA LYS A 34 8.09 3.08 18.67
C LYS A 34 7.06 2.03 18.22
N SER A 35 5.97 1.85 18.97
CA SER A 35 4.92 0.89 18.60
C SER A 35 4.29 1.20 17.25
N ILE A 36 3.98 2.46 16.98
CA ILE A 36 3.41 2.90 15.69
C ILE A 36 4.41 2.68 14.55
N ARG A 37 5.70 2.94 14.78
CA ARG A 37 6.75 2.73 13.77
C ARG A 37 6.91 1.26 13.42
N GLU A 38 7.01 0.38 14.42
CA GLU A 38 7.11 -1.06 14.19
C GLU A 38 5.83 -1.63 13.57
N PHE A 39 4.65 -1.13 13.98
CA PHE A 39 3.38 -1.50 13.36
C PHE A 39 3.34 -1.12 11.87
N LYS A 40 3.70 0.13 11.53
CA LYS A 40 3.73 0.58 10.13
C LYS A 40 4.74 -0.19 9.29
N LYS A 41 5.89 -0.56 9.89
CA LYS A 41 6.90 -1.39 9.24
C LYS A 41 6.37 -2.80 8.94
N GLY A 42 5.77 -3.47 9.93
CA GLY A 42 5.20 -4.81 9.72
C GLY A 42 4.02 -4.82 8.73
N VAL A 43 3.22 -3.76 8.69
CA VAL A 43 2.16 -3.61 7.66
C VAL A 43 2.78 -3.46 6.26
N ALA A 44 3.79 -2.60 6.10
CA ALA A 44 4.45 -2.39 4.81
C ALA A 44 5.16 -3.66 4.30
N GLU A 45 5.88 -4.37 5.17
CA GLU A 45 6.52 -5.65 4.82
C GLU A 45 5.48 -6.70 4.39
N GLY A 46 4.32 -6.76 5.07
CA GLY A 46 3.22 -7.65 4.70
C GLY A 46 2.47 -7.26 3.41
N GLU A 47 2.61 -6.01 2.95
CA GLU A 47 2.13 -5.57 1.63
C GLU A 47 3.15 -5.89 0.53
N GLU A 48 4.45 -5.68 0.79
CA GLU A 48 5.54 -6.05 -0.14
C GLU A 48 5.59 -7.56 -0.40
N ASP A 49 5.39 -8.40 0.63
CA ASP A 49 5.31 -9.87 0.48
C ASP A 49 4.13 -10.32 -0.40
N LYS A 50 3.05 -9.52 -0.49
CA LYS A 50 1.93 -9.79 -1.39
C LYS A 50 2.25 -9.40 -2.83
N GLU A 51 2.93 -8.28 -3.05
CA GLU A 51 3.35 -7.87 -4.40
C GLU A 51 4.41 -8.82 -4.99
N LEU A 52 5.36 -9.28 -4.19
CA LEU A 52 6.40 -10.22 -4.63
C LEU A 52 5.83 -11.62 -4.99
N ASN A 53 4.73 -12.04 -4.34
CA ASN A 53 4.03 -13.29 -4.67
C ASN A 53 3.07 -13.17 -5.87
N GLU A 54 2.62 -11.97 -6.24
CA GLU A 54 1.74 -11.75 -7.39
C GLU A 54 2.48 -11.52 -8.72
N ALA A 55 3.74 -11.06 -8.68
CA ALA A 55 4.57 -10.89 -9.87
C ALA A 55 4.69 -12.17 -10.75
N PRO A 56 5.02 -13.36 -10.22
CA PRO A 56 5.10 -14.57 -11.04
C PRO A 56 3.73 -15.06 -11.57
N ARG A 57 2.63 -14.71 -10.89
CA ARG A 57 1.27 -15.08 -11.30
C ARG A 57 0.77 -14.22 -12.45
N ARG A 58 1.11 -12.92 -12.49
CA ARG A 58 0.72 -12.02 -13.59
C ARG A 58 1.47 -12.30 -14.89
N GLU A 59 2.73 -12.72 -14.80
CA GLU A 59 3.54 -13.07 -15.97
C GLU A 59 3.06 -14.38 -16.62
N SER A 60 2.71 -15.38 -15.81
CA SER A 60 2.14 -16.65 -16.29
C SER A 60 0.74 -16.49 -16.90
N LEU A 61 -0.10 -15.62 -16.34
CA LEU A 61 -1.43 -15.30 -16.91
C LEU A 61 -1.32 -14.56 -18.25
N ARG A 62 -0.39 -13.60 -18.37
CA ARG A 62 -0.11 -12.91 -19.64
C ARG A 62 0.48 -13.84 -20.71
N ALA A 63 1.35 -14.77 -20.31
CA ALA A 63 1.90 -15.77 -21.22
C ALA A 63 0.83 -16.74 -21.74
N ALA A 64 -0.15 -17.11 -20.91
CA ALA A 64 -1.29 -17.95 -21.32
C ALA A 64 -2.24 -17.21 -22.28
N GLU A 65 -2.51 -15.93 -22.02
CA GLU A 65 -3.38 -15.09 -22.87
C GLU A 65 -2.77 -14.79 -24.24
N ALA A 66 -1.44 -14.59 -24.30
CA ALA A 66 -0.70 -14.41 -25.55
C ALA A 66 -0.66 -15.68 -26.42
N GLN A 67 -0.80 -16.87 -25.83
CA GLN A 67 -0.86 -18.14 -26.57
C GLN A 67 -2.24 -18.36 -27.18
N SER A 68 -3.32 -18.04 -26.47
CA SER A 68 -4.68 -18.17 -27.00
C SER A 68 -4.98 -17.22 -28.16
N LEU A 69 -4.43 -15.99 -28.13
CA LEU A 69 -4.60 -15.03 -29.24
C LEU A 69 -3.87 -15.46 -30.52
N ARG A 70 -2.78 -16.23 -30.37
CA ARG A 70 -1.98 -16.74 -31.49
C ARG A 70 -2.60 -17.97 -32.14
N GLU A 71 -3.43 -18.73 -31.42
CA GLU A 71 -4.22 -19.84 -31.97
C GLU A 71 -5.41 -19.33 -32.81
N ASP A 72 -6.08 -18.26 -32.40
CA ASP A 72 -7.18 -17.65 -33.17
C ASP A 72 -6.69 -16.96 -34.46
N GLU A 73 -5.49 -16.37 -34.45
CA GLU A 73 -4.90 -15.73 -35.64
C GLU A 73 -4.50 -16.78 -36.71
N LEU A 74 -3.99 -17.96 -36.28
CA LEU A 74 -3.60 -19.04 -37.19
C LEU A 74 -4.80 -19.82 -37.78
N ALA A 75 -5.97 -19.76 -37.12
CA ALA A 75 -7.21 -20.37 -37.59
C ALA A 75 -7.94 -19.51 -38.65
N SER A 76 -7.76 -18.18 -38.63
CA SER A 76 -8.36 -17.29 -39.63
C SER A 76 -7.64 -17.32 -40.98
N ASP A 77 -6.32 -17.55 -41.00
CA ASP A 77 -5.53 -17.52 -42.25
C ASP A 77 -5.69 -18.79 -43.11
N LYS A 78 -6.27 -19.88 -42.55
CA LYS A 78 -6.65 -21.08 -43.32
C LYS A 78 -8.09 -21.06 -43.84
N PHE A 79 -8.95 -20.14 -43.38
CA PHE A 79 -10.35 -20.10 -43.80
C PHE A 79 -10.59 -19.28 -45.08
N THR A 80 -9.60 -18.51 -45.55
CA THR A 80 -9.72 -17.74 -46.81
C THR A 80 -9.25 -18.52 -48.05
N ILE A 81 -8.47 -19.59 -47.89
CA ILE A 81 -7.94 -20.43 -48.99
C ILE A 81 -8.59 -21.82 -49.01
N ASN A 82 -9.90 -21.94 -48.77
CA ASN A 82 -10.65 -23.12 -49.22
C ASN A 82 -12.15 -22.83 -49.32
N ARG A 83 -12.56 -21.95 -50.26
CA ARG A 83 -13.93 -22.01 -50.77
C ARG A 83 -13.99 -23.12 -51.83
N PRO A 84 -14.72 -24.22 -51.60
CA PRO A 84 -15.00 -25.18 -52.64
C PRO A 84 -15.93 -24.56 -53.69
N ARG A 85 -15.44 -24.45 -54.92
CA ARG A 85 -16.21 -24.74 -56.14
C ARG A 85 -15.29 -25.38 -57.16
#